data_AF-A0A7W8D365-F1
#
_entry.id   AF-A0A7W8D365-F1
#
_cell.length_a   1.000
_cell.length_b   1.000
_cell.length_c   1.000
_cell.angle_alpha   90.00
_cell.angle_beta   90.00
_cell.angle_gamma   90.00
#
_symmetry.space_group_name_H-M   'P 1'
#
loop_
_entity.id
_entity.type
_entity.pdbx_description
1 polymer ?
#
loop_
_entity_poly.entity_id
_entity_poly.type
_entity_poly.pdbx_seq_one_letter_code
_entity_poly.pdbx_strand_id
1 'polypeptide(L)'
;MNKDEILRRSRNENIDGDEREVLLTKSAENNGFKAIAILSGSLMALGCIGLASGDVTILGIQMPFDILMSLIWFIGMGVECYSKYQIRKKKKYLVYLFACFILCAGIVIKSLWRYFL
;
A
#
# COMPACT_ATOMS: atom_id res chain seq x y z
N MET A 1 16.61 42.13 -15.12
CA MET A 1 16.77 41.03 -14.13
C MET A 1 17.96 40.18 -14.57
N ASN A 2 18.98 40.03 -13.73
CA ASN A 2 20.26 39.46 -14.13
C ASN A 2 20.24 37.92 -14.03
N LYS A 3 20.71 37.21 -15.06
CA LYS A 3 20.57 35.75 -15.21
C LYS A 3 21.21 34.97 -14.06
N ASP A 4 22.35 35.47 -13.56
CA ASP A 4 23.10 34.85 -12.46
C ASP A 4 22.38 34.96 -11.11
N GLU A 5 21.59 36.01 -10.93
CA GLU A 5 20.80 36.23 -9.71
C GLU A 5 19.63 35.25 -9.64
N ILE A 6 18.97 35.00 -10.78
CA ILE A 6 17.89 34.00 -10.91
C ILE A 6 18.44 32.58 -10.65
N LEU A 7 19.60 32.24 -11.21
CA LEU A 7 20.23 30.94 -11.02
C LEU A 7 20.73 30.71 -9.59
N ARG A 8 21.16 31.77 -8.89
CA ARG A 8 21.51 31.71 -7.47
C ARG A 8 20.28 31.54 -6.59
N ARG A 9 19.18 32.26 -6.88
CA ARG A 9 17.92 32.13 -6.16
C ARG A 9 17.35 30.71 -6.29
N SER A 10 17.27 30.20 -7.51
CA SER A 10 16.79 28.83 -7.78
C SER A 10 17.66 27.74 -7.14
N ARG A 11 18.99 27.95 -7.06
CA ARG A 11 19.87 27.03 -6.31
C ARG A 11 19.68 27.11 -4.81
N ASN A 12 19.54 28.32 -4.24
CA ASN A 12 19.27 28.49 -2.82
C ASN A 12 17.89 27.96 -2.41
N GLU A 13 16.89 28.10 -3.26
CA GLU A 13 15.54 27.57 -3.03
C GLU A 13 15.50 26.03 -3.11
N ASN A 14 16.42 25.40 -3.86
CA ASN A 14 16.56 23.94 -3.95
C ASN A 14 17.74 23.38 -3.14
N ILE A 15 18.35 24.15 -2.23
CA ILE A 15 19.53 23.70 -1.46
C ILE A 15 19.20 22.53 -0.55
N ASP A 16 17.98 22.47 -0.01
CA ASP A 16 17.50 21.40 0.87
C ASP A 16 16.87 20.22 0.12
N GLY A 17 17.02 20.19 -1.22
CA GLY A 17 16.33 19.27 -2.12
C GLY A 17 14.96 19.79 -2.53
N ASP A 18 14.43 19.27 -3.64
CA ASP A 18 13.05 19.59 -4.07
C ASP A 18 12.11 19.19 -2.91
N GLU A 19 11.28 20.12 -2.42
CA GLU A 19 10.32 19.88 -1.33
C GLU A 19 9.48 18.62 -1.60
N ARG A 20 9.23 18.33 -2.88
CA ARG A 20 8.57 17.11 -3.33
C ARG A 20 9.36 15.85 -3.01
N GLU A 21 10.67 15.84 -3.22
CA GLU A 21 11.54 14.70 -2.89
C GLU A 21 11.63 14.49 -1.37
N VAL A 22 11.65 15.57 -0.60
CA VAL A 22 11.63 15.52 0.88
C VAL A 22 10.32 14.89 1.38
N LEU A 23 9.17 15.33 0.85
CA LEU A 23 7.86 14.78 1.21
C LEU A 23 7.73 13.30 0.83
N LEU A 24 8.21 12.92 -0.36
CA LEU A 24 8.23 11.52 -0.79
C LEU A 24 9.07 10.67 0.18
N THR A 25 10.27 11.13 0.52
CA THR A 25 11.19 10.45 1.44
C THR A 25 10.56 10.21 2.81
N LYS A 26 9.97 11.26 3.39
CA LYS A 26 9.25 11.17 4.65
C LYS A 26 8.05 10.21 4.57
N SER A 27 7.32 10.20 3.44
CA SER A 27 6.21 9.28 3.23
C SER A 27 6.65 7.82 3.06
N ALA A 28 7.82 7.54 2.47
CA ALA A 28 8.33 6.18 2.32
C ALA A 28 9.00 5.63 3.59
N GLU A 29 9.42 6.51 4.49
CA GLU A 29 9.90 6.15 5.84
C GLU A 29 8.75 6.00 6.85
N ASN A 30 7.56 6.49 6.52
CA ASN A 30 6.37 6.30 7.33
C ASN A 30 5.98 4.81 7.37
N ASN A 31 6.10 4.20 8.54
CA ASN A 31 5.74 2.80 8.75
C ASN A 31 4.24 2.58 9.04
N GLY A 32 3.40 3.63 9.00
CA GLY A 32 1.97 3.53 9.28
C GLY A 32 1.24 2.57 8.34
N PHE A 33 1.50 2.67 7.03
CA PHE A 33 0.91 1.76 6.04
C PHE A 33 1.37 0.31 6.25
N LYS A 34 2.64 0.11 6.63
CA LYS A 34 3.17 -1.19 6.99
C LYS A 34 2.48 -1.77 8.23
N ALA A 35 2.24 -0.96 9.27
CA ALA A 35 1.57 -1.40 10.49
C ALA A 35 0.11 -1.82 10.21
N ILE A 36 -0.62 -1.02 9.44
CA ILE A 36 -2.00 -1.34 9.01
C ILE A 36 -2.01 -2.63 8.19
N ALA A 37 -1.08 -2.77 7.24
CA ALA A 37 -0.94 -3.99 6.46
C ALA A 37 -0.66 -5.21 7.35
N ILE A 38 0.24 -5.12 8.33
CA ILE A 38 0.50 -6.26 9.23
C ILE A 38 -0.77 -6.64 9.99
N LEU A 39 -1.48 -5.66 10.57
CA LEU A 39 -2.72 -5.90 11.31
C LEU A 39 -3.80 -6.54 10.44
N SER A 40 -4.09 -5.97 9.27
CA SER A 40 -5.11 -6.51 8.36
C SER A 40 -4.70 -7.87 7.79
N GLY A 41 -3.40 -8.10 7.57
CA GLY A 41 -2.86 -9.39 7.14
C GLY A 41 -3.03 -10.47 8.19
N SER A 42 -2.80 -10.15 9.47
CA SER A 42 -3.06 -11.06 10.58
C SER A 42 -4.55 -11.41 10.69
N LEU A 43 -5.44 -10.42 10.60
CA LEU A 43 -6.89 -10.64 10.61
C LEU A 43 -7.36 -11.47 9.42
N MET A 44 -6.83 -11.20 8.23
CA MET A 44 -7.07 -12.01 7.03
C MET A 44 -6.63 -13.46 7.22
N ALA A 45 -5.46 -13.70 7.83
CA ALA A 45 -4.98 -15.04 8.11
C ALA A 45 -5.91 -15.80 9.08
N LEU A 46 -6.38 -15.13 10.14
CA LEU A 46 -7.41 -15.67 11.05
C LEU A 46 -8.71 -15.99 10.29
N GLY A 47 -9.08 -15.16 9.31
CA GLY A 47 -10.19 -15.39 8.40
C GLY A 47 -10.05 -16.67 7.58
N CYS A 48 -8.88 -16.88 6.99
CA CYS A 48 -8.58 -18.03 6.15
C CYS A 48 -8.65 -19.38 6.88
N ILE A 49 -8.31 -19.41 8.17
CA ILE A 49 -8.35 -20.62 9.03
C ILE A 49 -9.68 -20.78 9.77
N GLY A 50 -10.65 -19.87 9.56
CA GLY A 50 -11.98 -19.95 10.15
C GLY A 50 -12.07 -19.50 11.61
N LEU A 51 -11.03 -18.88 12.17
CA LEU A 51 -11.08 -18.30 13.53
C LEU A 51 -11.80 -16.95 13.57
N ALA A 52 -11.86 -16.25 12.45
CA ALA A 52 -12.66 -15.05 12.27
C ALA A 52 -13.54 -15.22 11.03
N SER A 53 -14.84 -15.00 11.13
CA SER A 53 -15.73 -15.10 9.98
C SER A 53 -16.96 -14.20 10.18
N GLY A 54 -17.60 -13.86 9.08
CA GLY A 54 -18.78 -13.01 9.06
C GLY A 54 -18.79 -12.08 7.86
N ASP A 55 -19.94 -11.44 7.66
CA ASP A 55 -20.13 -10.42 6.64
C ASP A 55 -19.98 -9.03 7.25
N VAL A 56 -19.28 -8.17 6.53
CA VAL A 56 -19.15 -6.76 6.85
C VAL A 56 -20.03 -5.98 5.91
N THR A 57 -20.91 -5.14 6.47
CA THR A 57 -21.78 -4.26 5.69
C THR A 57 -21.18 -2.87 5.62
N ILE A 58 -20.85 -2.39 4.42
CA ILE A 58 -20.33 -1.05 4.17
C ILE A 58 -21.24 -0.39 3.14
N LEU A 59 -21.86 0.75 3.50
CA LEU A 59 -22.74 1.51 2.59
C LEU A 59 -23.86 0.65 1.97
N GLY A 60 -24.38 -0.33 2.72
CA GLY A 60 -25.41 -1.27 2.25
C GLY A 60 -24.89 -2.44 1.40
N ILE A 61 -23.60 -2.48 1.10
CA ILE A 61 -22.95 -3.61 0.40
C ILE A 61 -22.44 -4.59 1.45
N GLN A 62 -22.90 -5.84 1.39
CA GLN A 62 -22.36 -6.94 2.19
C GLN A 62 -21.14 -7.53 1.49
N MET A 63 -20.05 -7.67 2.23
CA MET A 63 -18.85 -8.35 1.77
C MET A 63 -18.28 -9.25 2.87
N PRO A 64 -17.68 -10.39 2.49
CA PRO A 64 -16.96 -11.24 3.43
C PRO A 64 -15.85 -10.49 4.16
N PHE A 65 -15.69 -10.78 5.45
CA PHE A 65 -14.63 -10.23 6.28
C PHE A 65 -13.22 -10.51 5.70
N ASP A 66 -12.97 -11.72 5.20
CA ASP A 66 -11.68 -12.11 4.62
C ASP A 66 -11.38 -11.31 3.33
N ILE A 67 -12.39 -11.07 2.50
CA ILE A 67 -12.26 -10.19 1.31
C ILE A 67 -11.90 -8.77 1.74
N LEU A 68 -12.64 -8.18 2.68
CA LEU A 68 -12.36 -6.82 3.15
C LEU A 68 -10.95 -6.70 3.72
N MET A 69 -10.54 -7.62 4.59
CA MET A 69 -9.20 -7.58 5.19
C MET A 69 -8.10 -7.80 4.15
N SER A 70 -8.34 -8.63 3.13
CA SER A 70 -7.40 -8.82 2.00
C SER A 70 -7.22 -7.54 1.17
N LEU A 71 -8.30 -6.78 0.95
CA LEU A 71 -8.25 -5.50 0.23
C LEU A 71 -7.47 -4.45 1.02
N ILE A 72 -7.75 -4.31 2.32
CA ILE A 72 -7.03 -3.37 3.20
C ILE A 72 -5.54 -3.73 3.24
N TRP A 73 -5.23 -5.02 3.37
CA TRP A 73 -3.86 -5.54 3.34
C TRP A 73 -3.15 -5.18 2.02
N PHE A 74 -3.82 -5.45 0.89
CA PHE A 74 -3.26 -5.20 -0.43
C PHE A 74 -2.99 -3.71 -0.67
N ILE A 75 -3.92 -2.83 -0.28
CA ILE A 75 -3.75 -1.38 -0.38
C ILE A 75 -2.57 -0.91 0.49
N GLY A 76 -2.50 -1.36 1.74
CA GLY A 76 -1.41 -1.01 2.65
C GLY A 76 -0.04 -1.43 2.12
N MET A 77 0.09 -2.70 1.69
CA MET A 77 1.31 -3.22 1.07
C MET A 77 1.63 -2.54 -0.27
N GLY A 78 0.60 -2.20 -1.04
CA GLY A 78 0.70 -1.51 -2.32
C GLY A 78 1.31 -0.13 -2.16
N VAL A 79 0.76 0.68 -1.24
CA VAL A 79 1.28 2.02 -0.92
C VAL A 79 2.69 1.93 -0.37
N GLU A 80 2.96 1.00 0.56
CA GLU A 80 4.29 0.78 1.14
C GLU A 80 5.34 0.44 0.08
N CYS A 81 5.04 -0.54 -0.78
CA CYS A 81 5.96 -1.02 -1.80
C CYS A 81 6.14 0.01 -2.92
N TYR A 82 5.07 0.67 -3.36
CA TYR A 82 5.12 1.69 -4.40
C TYR A 82 5.89 2.94 -3.93
N SER A 83 5.64 3.42 -2.72
CA SER A 83 6.37 4.56 -2.15
C SER A 83 7.87 4.26 -2.04
N LYS A 84 8.23 3.06 -1.57
CA LYS A 84 9.65 2.64 -1.50
C LYS A 84 10.27 2.41 -2.87
N TYR A 85 9.49 1.95 -3.85
CA TYR A 85 9.93 1.84 -5.24
C TYR A 85 10.21 3.23 -5.83
N GLN A 86 9.32 4.20 -5.64
CA GLN A 86 9.49 5.54 -6.21
C GLN A 86 10.80 6.21 -5.79
N ILE A 87 11.27 5.95 -4.57
CA ILE A 87 12.47 6.57 -4.02
C ILE A 87 13.71 5.74 -4.31
N ARG A 88 13.66 4.45 -3.98
CA ARG A 88 14.85 3.59 -4.10
C ARG A 88 15.05 3.06 -5.51
N LYS A 89 14.03 3.14 -6.37
CA LYS A 89 13.95 2.60 -7.74
C LYS A 89 14.36 1.13 -7.88
N LYS A 90 14.36 0.35 -6.78
CA LYS A 90 14.74 -1.06 -6.78
C LYS A 90 13.59 -1.94 -7.26
N LYS A 91 13.80 -2.69 -8.35
CA LYS A 91 12.78 -3.59 -8.95
C LYS A 91 12.17 -4.60 -7.96
N LYS A 92 12.89 -4.98 -6.90
CA LYS A 92 12.39 -5.88 -5.85
C LYS A 92 11.05 -5.45 -5.25
N TYR A 93 10.80 -4.14 -5.14
CA TYR A 93 9.55 -3.63 -4.59
C TYR A 93 8.36 -3.85 -5.52
N LEU A 94 8.58 -3.84 -6.84
CA LEU A 94 7.56 -4.21 -7.83
C LEU A 94 7.28 -5.72 -7.79
N VAL A 95 8.32 -6.54 -7.61
CA VAL A 95 8.16 -8.00 -7.44
C VAL A 95 7.32 -8.30 -6.19
N TYR A 96 7.57 -7.62 -5.07
CA TYR A 96 6.76 -7.77 -3.86
C TYR A 96 5.32 -7.34 -4.08
N LEU A 97 5.08 -6.22 -4.77
CA LEU A 97 3.74 -5.75 -5.10
C LEU A 97 2.99 -6.76 -5.99
N PHE A 98 3.67 -7.33 -6.98
CA PHE A 98 3.10 -8.38 -7.84
C PHE A 98 2.78 -9.65 -7.04
N ALA A 99 3.66 -10.07 -6.13
CA ALA A 99 3.39 -11.19 -5.24
C ALA A 99 2.16 -10.94 -4.34
N CYS A 100 2.02 -9.72 -3.80
CA CYS A 100 0.84 -9.33 -3.03
C CYS A 100 -0.44 -9.38 -3.87
N PHE A 101 -0.36 -8.98 -5.14
CA PHE A 101 -1.50 -9.04 -6.06
C PHE A 101 -1.96 -10.48 -6.30
N ILE A 102 -1.03 -11.41 -6.55
CA ILE A 102 -1.35 -12.84 -6.72
C ILE A 102 -2.01 -13.41 -5.47
N LEU A 103 -1.48 -13.10 -4.28
CA LEU A 103 -2.05 -13.57 -3.01
C LEU A 103 -3.46 -13.03 -2.80
N CYS A 104 -3.69 -11.74 -3.04
CA CYS A 104 -5.01 -11.13 -2.92
C CYS A 104 -6.01 -11.76 -3.90
N ALA A 105 -5.60 -11.96 -5.17
CA ALA A 105 -6.42 -12.61 -6.18
C ALA A 105 -6.79 -14.05 -5.79
N GLY A 106 -5.84 -14.83 -5.25
CA GLY A 106 -6.09 -16.19 -4.78
C GLY A 106 -7.13 -16.25 -3.66
N ILE A 107 -7.13 -15.27 -2.75
CA ILE A 107 -8.11 -15.19 -1.65
C ILE A 107 -9.48 -14.82 -2.20
N VAL A 108 -9.57 -13.85 -3.10
CA VAL A 108 -10.84 -13.49 -3.75
C VAL A 108 -11.43 -14.67 -4.50
N ILE A 109 -10.61 -15.41 -5.27
CA ILE A 109 -11.05 -16.62 -5.98
C ILE A 109 -11.55 -17.69 -5.00
N LYS A 110 -10.81 -17.96 -3.92
CA LYS A 110 -11.22 -18.91 -2.88
C LYS A 110 -12.56 -18.51 -2.25
N SER A 111 -12.72 -17.23 -1.94
CA SER A 111 -13.94 -16.70 -1.32
C SER A 111 -15.12 -16.78 -2.29
N LEU A 112 -14.94 -16.44 -3.56
CA LEU A 112 -15.96 -16.64 -4.60
C LEU A 112 -16.36 -18.11 -4.74
N TRP A 113 -15.41 -19.04 -4.71
CA TRP A 113 -15.71 -20.47 -4.81
C TRP A 113 -16.59 -20.97 -3.64
N ARG A 114 -16.45 -20.39 -2.43
CA ARG A 114 -17.36 -20.68 -1.31
C ARG A 114 -18.81 -20.23 -1.54
N TYR A 115 -19.06 -19.26 -2.41
CA TYR A 115 -20.41 -18.77 -2.71
C TYR A 115 -21.12 -19.56 -3.83
N PHE A 116 -20.37 -20.31 -4.64
CA PHE A 116 -20.91 -21.09 -5.77
C PHE A 116 -21.17 -22.57 -5.46
N LEU A 117 -20.85 -23.03 -4.26
CA LEU A 117 -21.06 -24.39 -3.74
C LEU A 117 -22.01 -24.34 -2.54
#